data_AF-A0A3M1LEN5-F1
#
_entry.id   AF-A0A3M1LEN5-F1
#
_cell.length_a   1.000
_cell.length_b   1.000
_cell.length_c   1.000
_cell.angle_alpha   90.00
_cell.angle_beta   90.00
_cell.angle_gamma   90.00
#
_symmetry.space_group_name_H-M   'P 1'
#
loop_
_entity.id
_entity.type
_entity.pdbx_description
1 polymer ?
#
loop_
_entity_poly.entity_id
_entity_poly.type
_entity_poly.pdbx_seq_one_letter_code
_entity_poly.pdbx_strand_id
1 'polypeptide(L)' 'MLIARTVGPEGWKAVASAISTLLEEATFEATSEGISFRGMDPSHVALIDINWPNSAFEAYECDSEIRFGVRIDEL' A
#
# COMPACT_ATOMS: atom_id res chain seq x y z
N MET A 1 -16.69 -1.20 2.63
CA MET A 1 -16.17 0.14 2.22
C MET A 1 -14.76 0.29 2.77
N LEU A 2 -13.89 1.09 2.14
CA LEU A 2 -12.54 1.39 2.65
C LEU A 2 -12.39 2.89 2.90
N ILE A 3 -12.02 3.28 4.11
CA ILE A 3 -11.54 4.61 4.47
C ILE A 3 -10.15 4.43 5.09
N ALA A 4 -9.15 5.14 4.57
CA ALA A 4 -7.82 5.20 5.17
C ALA A 4 -7.29 6.63 5.05
N ARG A 5 -7.18 7.33 6.17
CA ARG A 5 -6.71 8.72 6.25
C ARG A 5 -5.41 8.78 7.02
N THR A 6 -4.36 9.26 6.38
CA THR A 6 -3.07 9.51 7.02
C THR A 6 -3.05 10.91 7.64
N VAL A 7 -2.20 11.12 8.65
CA VAL A 7 -1.98 12.45 9.28
C VAL A 7 -1.44 13.47 8.27
N GLY A 8 -0.67 13.00 7.29
CA GLY A 8 -0.07 13.79 6.23
C GLY A 8 0.34 12.91 5.04
N PRO A 9 0.82 13.51 3.94
CA PRO A 9 1.16 12.79 2.72
C PRO A 9 2.46 11.97 2.82
N GLU A 10 3.28 12.20 3.85
CA GLU A 10 4.65 11.67 3.94
C GLU A 10 4.68 10.15 3.96
N GLY A 11 3.78 9.51 4.73
CA GLY A 11 3.70 8.05 4.80
C GLY A 11 3.38 7.43 3.44
N TRP A 12 2.43 8.02 2.71
CA TRP A 12 2.05 7.54 1.38
C TRP A 12 3.18 7.74 0.37
N LYS A 13 3.82 8.92 0.39
CA LYS A 13 4.97 9.21 -0.47
C LYS A 13 6.13 8.25 -0.25
N ALA A 14 6.42 7.89 1.00
CA ALA A 14 7.46 6.92 1.32
C ALA A 14 7.12 5.52 0.77
N VAL A 15 5.87 5.08 0.93
CA VAL A 15 5.39 3.80 0.40
C VAL A 15 5.41 3.77 -1.14
N ALA A 16 4.84 4.77 -1.79
CA ALA A 16 4.81 4.87 -3.24
C ALA A 16 6.23 4.95 -3.82
N SER A 17 7.12 5.76 -3.21
CA SER A 17 8.52 5.85 -3.63
C SER A 17 9.30 4.56 -3.42
N ALA A 18 8.98 3.74 -2.42
CA ALA A 18 9.62 2.45 -2.24
C ALA A 18 9.19 1.48 -3.35
N ILE A 19 7.89 1.43 -3.65
CA ILE A 19 7.35 0.54 -4.69
C ILE A 19 7.84 0.94 -6.09
N SER A 20 7.89 2.23 -6.40
CA SER A 20 8.30 2.74 -7.71
C SER A 20 9.74 2.39 -8.10
N THR A 21 10.57 1.98 -7.14
CA THR A 21 11.93 1.51 -7.44
C THR A 21 11.96 0.17 -8.18
N LEU A 22 10.91 -0.65 -8.05
CA LEU A 22 10.87 -2.01 -8.61
C LEU A 22 9.65 -2.27 -9.51
N LEU A 23 8.54 -1.54 -9.32
CA LEU A 23 7.25 -1.86 -9.91
C LEU A 23 6.50 -0.61 -10.37
N GLU A 24 5.79 -0.74 -11.50
CA GLU A 24 4.95 0.30 -12.08
C GLU A 24 3.51 0.25 -11.53
N GLU A 25 3.05 -0.93 -11.08
CA GLU A 25 1.71 -1.14 -10.53
C GLU A 25 1.79 -1.90 -9.20
N ALA A 26 0.93 -1.54 -8.26
CA ALA A 26 0.82 -2.17 -6.95
C ALA A 26 -0.61 -2.63 -6.69
N THR A 27 -0.79 -3.91 -6.35
CA THR A 27 -2.06 -4.42 -5.83
C THR A 27 -2.00 -4.47 -4.30
N PHE A 28 -2.75 -3.59 -3.64
CA PHE A 28 -2.85 -3.55 -2.19
C PHE A 28 -3.99 -4.45 -1.71
N GLU A 29 -3.81 -5.03 -0.53
CA GLU A 29 -4.84 -5.74 0.22
C GLU A 29 -5.13 -4.98 1.51
N ALA A 30 -6.37 -4.50 1.65
CA ALA A 30 -6.88 -3.85 2.84
C ALA A 30 -7.79 -4.80 3.61
N THR A 31 -7.54 -4.93 4.91
CA THR A 31 -8.35 -5.70 5.86
C THR A 31 -8.68 -4.83 7.07
N SER A 32 -9.39 -5.36 8.06
CA SER A 32 -9.61 -4.66 9.34
C SER A 32 -8.31 -4.35 10.10
N GLU A 33 -7.21 -5.07 9.82
CA GLU A 33 -5.92 -4.91 10.50
C GLU A 33 -5.05 -3.81 9.88
N GLY A 34 -5.26 -3.48 8.60
CA GLY A 34 -4.50 -2.47 7.88
C GLY A 34 -4.41 -2.74 6.39
N ILE A 35 -3.44 -2.07 5.74
CA ILE A 35 -3.15 -2.21 4.31
C ILE A 35 -1.81 -2.90 4.15
N SER A 36 -1.75 -3.90 3.28
CA SER A 36 -0.53 -4.62 2.94
C SER A 36 -0.28 -4.62 1.44
N PHE A 37 0.98 -4.78 1.07
CA PHE A 37 1.42 -4.98 -0.30
C PHE A 37 2.62 -5.91 -0.32
N ARG A 38 2.63 -6.85 -1.25
CA ARG A 38 3.77 -7.70 -1.52
C ARG A 38 4.02 -7.80 -3.02
N GLY A 39 5.21 -7.43 -3.45
CA GLY A 39 5.58 -7.43 -4.86
C GLY A 39 7.05 -7.80 -5.06
N MET A 40 7.32 -8.57 -6.10
CA MET A 40 8.68 -8.89 -6.54
C MET A 40 9.02 -8.09 -7.78
N ASP A 41 10.29 -7.74 -7.95
CA ASP A 41 10.75 -7.14 -9.20
C ASP A 41 10.63 -8.13 -10.37
N PRO A 42 10.65 -7.67 -11.64
CA PRO A 42 10.50 -8.55 -12.80
C PRO A 42 11.51 -9.70 -12.88
N SER A 43 12.73 -9.51 -12.34
CA SER A 43 13.75 -10.56 -12.32
C SER A 43 13.59 -11.56 -11.17
N HIS A 44 12.63 -11.34 -10.27
CA HIS A 44 12.35 -12.18 -9.10
C HIS A 44 13.55 -12.31 -8.12
N VAL A 45 14.34 -11.25 -7.98
CA VAL A 45 15.53 -11.19 -7.11
C VAL A 45 15.26 -10.40 -5.83
N ALA A 46 14.43 -9.35 -5.92
CA ALA A 46 14.10 -8.45 -4.84
C ALA A 46 12.60 -8.52 -4.52
N LEU A 47 12.29 -8.46 -3.22
CA LEU A 47 10.93 -8.46 -2.68
C LEU A 47 10.71 -7.17 -1.90
N ILE A 48 9.60 -6.49 -2.18
CA ILE A 48 9.04 -5.47 -1.30
C ILE A 48 7.85 -6.09 -0.56
N ASP A 49 7.91 -6.02 0.76
CA ASP A 49 6.85 -6.44 1.67
C ASP A 49 6.50 -5.26 2.58
N ILE A 50 5.33 -4.66 2.35
CA ILE A 50 4.84 -3.51 3.09
C ILE A 50 3.67 -3.96 3.95
N ASN A 51 3.75 -3.61 5.23
CA ASN A 51 2.66 -3.74 6.19
C ASN A 51 2.38 -2.39 6.82
N TRP A 52 1.21 -1.82 6.57
CA TRP A 52 0.77 -0.54 7.08
C TRP A 52 -0.43 -0.75 8.02
N PRO A 53 -0.19 -0.86 9.35
CA PRO A 53 -1.24 -1.20 10.31
C PRO A 53 -2.27 -0.08 10.43
N ASN A 54 -3.52 -0.45 10.75
CA ASN A 54 -4.64 0.49 10.94
C ASN A 54 -4.32 1.60 11.97
N SER A 55 -3.50 1.31 12.97
CA SER A 55 -3.10 2.23 14.04
C SER A 55 -2.18 3.37 13.57
N ALA A 56 -1.62 3.27 12.37
CA ALA A 56 -0.81 4.32 11.77
C ALA A 56 -1.64 5.36 10.97
N PHE A 57 -2.96 5.16 10.86
CA PHE A 57 -3.87 6.09 10.22
C PHE A 57 -4.62 6.94 11.26
N GLU A 58 -4.94 8.18 10.90
CA GLU A 58 -5.81 9.05 11.69
C GLU A 58 -7.25 8.53 11.72
N ALA A 59 -7.72 7.98 10.60
CA ALA A 59 -9.00 7.29 10.49
C ALA A 59 -8.84 6.09 9.57
N TYR A 60 -9.34 4.93 10.01
CA TYR A 60 -9.32 3.70 9.24
C TYR A 60 -10.63 2.92 9.43
N GLU A 61 -11.25 2.53 8.32
CA GLU A 61 -12.47 1.72 8.30
C GLU A 61 -12.40 0.74 7.11
N CYS A 62 -12.59 -0.54 7.38
CA CYS A 62 -12.55 -1.59 6.37
C CYS A 62 -13.51 -2.72 6.77
N ASP A 63 -14.70 -2.74 6.16
CA ASP A 63 -15.77 -3.67 6.54
C ASP A 63 -15.53 -5.12 6.06
N SER A 64 -14.69 -5.27 5.05
CA SER A 64 -14.43 -6.53 4.34
C SER A 64 -13.06 -6.45 3.68
N GLU A 65 -12.44 -7.59 3.41
CA GLU A 65 -11.22 -7.63 2.60
C GLU A 65 -11.46 -6.94 1.24
N ILE A 66 -10.63 -5.97 0.91
CA ILE A 66 -10.68 -5.21 -0.36
C ILE A 66 -9.31 -5.28 -1.00
N ARG A 67 -9.28 -5.62 -2.29
CA ARG A 67 -8.08 -5.56 -3.12
C ARG A 67 -8.24 -4.46 -4.15
N PHE A 68 -7.21 -3.63 -4.30
CA PHE A 68 -7.22 -2.53 -5.24
C PHE A 68 -5.85 -2.33 -5.88
N GLY A 69 -5.84 -2.13 -7.19
CA GLY A 69 -4.65 -1.81 -7.98
C GLY A 69 -4.43 -0.30 -8.08
N VAL A 70 -3.18 0.12 -8.00
CA VAL A 70 -2.76 1.51 -8.21
C VAL A 70 -1.56 1.51 -9.14
N ARG A 71 -1.64 2.33 -10.20
CA ARG A 71 -0.50 2.67 -11.05
C ARG A 71 0.36 3.68 -10.32
N ILE A 72 1.58 3.28 -9.96
CA ILE A 72 2.48 4.04 -9.07
C ILE A 72 3.32 5.04 -9.87
N ASP A 73 3.58 4.75 -11.14
CA ASP A 73 4.33 5.59 -12.07
C ASP A 73 3.60 6.89 -12.47
N GLU A 74 2.30 6.98 -12.21
CA GLU A 74 1.43 8.12 -12.53
C GLU A 74 1.09 8.99 -11.31
N LEU A 75 1.71 8.76 -10.14
CA LEU A 75 1.43 9.42 -8.85
C LEU A 75 2.32 10.63 -8.52
#